data_AF-A0A3D8STG8-F1
#
_entry.id   AF-A0A3D8STG8-F1
#
_cell.length_a   1.000
_cell.length_b   1.000
_cell.length_c   1.000
_cell.angle_alpha   90.00
_cell.angle_beta   90.00
_cell.angle_gamma   90.00
#
_symmetry.space_group_name_H-M   'P 1'
#
loop_
_entity.id
_entity.type
_entity.pdbx_description
1 polymer ?
#
loop_
_entity_poly.entity_id
_entity_poly.type
_entity_poly.pdbx_seq_one_letter_code
_entity_poly.pdbx_strand_id
1 'polypeptide(L)'
;MPKKKLIAASNRKKERDIAASAASDAKARTSPLSTLTLVSVTYTSIEPEHSSYYRSQVLDRILKYAVTFDGPIKPQQVCPKSNKFTWTKTQKYLPGELNAAIPPLVAVQLSSVCKDLYLLVSTGHLFYEVNEFSFKESGDMVKYLMAITPDRKKAIRSLCCVWYQHGCKEVFTSLAACSGLRKLDLIIRNGGGYGPIEYDLSKRAGFRDLVVAVRGLDKLTLTAAGTFMYTAAQGHIQTPERKIDTLHPSLLEAMAKPRTSIRISTSKLQSAQQVANLDIHGEGRITGDRKPDTVSSRTRQQDWRTIDNNGVLRPATPPKYSVSGMLAWDVRRILGSRPSISMEGMPSIEFHVECYTAANLYSRFGDNREDFWEDVTMLDPMRTSSIIVQFFKDHRTAEGKEIVLSIWKDAYDEDGVSFKSKHSSPVTLSKLIEKEDQRARKEEQRAAARAAHEAAKDRLKKEKSKESQRKKAGRSLGQTEN
;
A
#
# COMPACT_ATOMS: atom_id res chain seq x y z
N MET A 1 -13.76 30.67 15.95
CA MET A 1 -14.26 29.27 15.92
C MET A 1 -13.15 28.29 16.30
N PRO A 2 -13.19 27.64 17.48
CA PRO A 2 -12.21 26.62 17.86
C PRO A 2 -12.86 25.23 17.92
N LYS A 3 -12.69 24.39 16.90
CA LYS A 3 -13.17 22.97 16.89
C LYS A 3 -12.11 21.94 16.44
N LYS A 4 -10.80 22.28 16.46
CA LYS A 4 -9.73 21.36 16.04
C LYS A 4 -8.96 20.67 17.18
N LYS A 5 -9.06 21.11 18.44
CA LYS A 5 -8.34 20.49 19.57
C LYS A 5 -9.04 19.28 20.22
N LEU A 6 -10.33 19.04 19.95
CA LEU A 6 -11.10 17.96 20.60
C LEU A 6 -10.94 16.58 19.95
N ILE A 7 -10.54 16.49 18.68
CA ILE A 7 -10.45 15.21 17.98
C ILE A 7 -9.19 14.42 18.37
N ALA A 8 -8.06 15.11 18.65
CA ALA A 8 -6.82 14.46 19.05
C ALA A 8 -6.90 13.81 20.45
N ALA A 9 -7.65 14.39 21.39
CA ALA A 9 -7.84 13.84 22.72
C ALA A 9 -8.73 12.59 22.71
N SER A 10 -9.74 12.54 21.82
CA SER A 10 -10.64 11.39 21.68
C SER A 10 -9.92 10.14 21.15
N ASN A 11 -8.95 10.31 20.24
CA ASN A 11 -8.21 9.17 19.69
C ASN A 11 -7.22 8.58 20.71
N ARG A 12 -6.57 9.41 21.53
CA ARG A 12 -5.66 8.93 22.61
C ARG A 12 -6.39 8.15 23.69
N LYS A 13 -7.65 8.49 24.01
CA LYS A 13 -8.47 7.72 24.97
C LYS A 13 -8.83 6.34 24.40
N LYS A 14 -9.23 6.29 23.13
CA LYS A 14 -9.57 5.03 22.44
C LYS A 14 -8.35 4.08 22.31
N GLU A 15 -7.15 4.62 22.09
CA GLU A 15 -5.92 3.81 22.07
C GLU A 15 -5.54 3.26 23.45
N ARG A 16 -5.71 4.06 24.52
CA ARG A 16 -5.50 3.60 25.91
C ARG A 16 -6.50 2.51 26.32
N ASP A 17 -7.76 2.65 25.93
CA ASP A 17 -8.81 1.67 26.28
C ASP A 17 -8.59 0.34 25.53
N ILE A 18 -8.08 0.36 24.29
CA ILE A 18 -7.70 -0.85 23.53
C ILE A 18 -6.47 -1.53 24.16
N ALA A 19 -5.47 -0.76 24.58
CA ALA A 19 -4.29 -1.31 25.27
C ALA A 19 -4.63 -1.90 26.65
N ALA A 20 -5.54 -1.27 27.40
CA ALA A 20 -6.01 -1.76 28.69
C ALA A 20 -6.85 -3.04 28.57
N SER A 21 -7.71 -3.14 27.55
CA SER A 21 -8.47 -4.37 27.25
C SER A 21 -7.55 -5.54 26.88
N ALA A 22 -6.54 -5.30 26.05
CA ALA A 22 -5.54 -6.32 25.70
C ALA A 22 -4.69 -6.76 26.91
N ALA A 23 -4.37 -5.84 27.83
CA ALA A 23 -3.65 -6.16 29.07
C ALA A 23 -4.53 -6.90 30.10
N SER A 24 -5.84 -6.62 30.15
CA SER A 24 -6.76 -7.32 31.07
C SER A 24 -7.04 -8.77 30.64
N ASP A 25 -7.11 -9.03 29.32
CA ASP A 25 -7.26 -10.39 28.78
C ASP A 25 -5.98 -11.23 28.97
N ALA A 26 -4.81 -10.59 29.06
CA ALA A 26 -3.56 -11.27 29.40
C ALA A 26 -3.46 -11.61 30.89
N LYS A 27 -4.05 -10.80 31.79
CA LYS A 27 -4.02 -11.02 33.24
C LYS A 27 -4.98 -12.12 33.70
N ALA A 28 -6.07 -12.35 32.99
CA ALA A 28 -7.01 -13.45 33.25
C ALA A 28 -6.49 -14.85 32.87
N ARG A 29 -5.28 -14.97 32.29
CA ARG A 29 -4.67 -16.25 31.87
C ARG A 29 -3.57 -16.76 32.79
N THR A 30 -3.43 -16.20 34.00
CA THR A 30 -2.58 -16.79 35.04
C THR A 30 -3.37 -17.85 35.80
N SER A 31 -3.54 -19.02 35.18
CA SER A 31 -3.90 -20.22 35.95
C SER A 31 -2.84 -20.40 37.05
N PRO A 32 -3.23 -20.72 38.29
CA PRO A 32 -2.26 -20.99 39.35
C PRO A 32 -1.34 -22.11 38.88
N LEU A 33 -0.03 -21.87 38.93
CA LEU A 33 0.99 -22.90 38.73
C LEU A 33 0.75 -23.95 39.82
N SER A 34 0.01 -25.01 39.50
CA SER A 34 -0.10 -26.18 40.35
C SER A 34 1.31 -26.72 40.52
N THR A 35 1.83 -26.64 41.74
CA THR A 35 3.10 -27.24 42.13
C THR A 35 3.05 -28.72 41.80
N LEU A 36 3.70 -29.12 40.71
CA LEU A 36 3.83 -30.53 40.33
C LEU A 36 4.73 -31.20 41.35
N THR A 37 4.13 -31.90 42.31
CA THR A 37 4.84 -32.79 43.23
C THR A 37 5.39 -33.95 42.41
N LEU A 38 6.72 -33.94 42.19
CA LEU A 38 7.44 -35.05 41.58
C LEU A 38 7.42 -36.24 42.55
N VAL A 39 6.47 -37.15 42.35
CA VAL A 39 6.46 -38.46 43.01
C VAL A 39 7.64 -39.26 42.47
N SER A 40 8.58 -39.60 43.34
CA SER A 40 9.72 -40.45 43.03
C SER A 40 9.24 -41.87 42.77
N VAL A 41 8.99 -42.19 41.50
CA VAL A 41 8.67 -43.57 41.08
C VAL A 41 9.99 -44.34 40.99
N THR A 42 10.16 -45.32 41.86
CA THR A 42 11.23 -46.33 41.75
C THR A 42 10.95 -47.20 40.53
N TYR A 43 11.69 -46.99 39.45
CA TYR A 43 11.60 -47.77 38.23
C TYR A 43 12.22 -49.15 38.44
N THR A 44 11.39 -50.19 38.43
CA THR A 44 11.82 -51.56 38.12
C THR A 44 12.38 -51.59 36.71
N SER A 45 13.57 -52.18 36.54
CA SER A 45 14.33 -52.32 35.29
C SER A 45 13.47 -52.79 34.11
N ILE A 46 13.02 -51.85 33.27
CA ILE A 46 12.41 -52.11 31.96
C ILE A 46 13.53 -52.17 30.93
N GLU A 47 13.50 -53.18 30.05
CA GLU A 47 14.51 -53.37 29.01
C GLU A 47 14.77 -52.09 28.18
N PRO A 48 16.04 -51.77 27.88
CA PRO A 48 16.46 -50.45 27.40
C PRO A 48 15.92 -50.07 26.01
N GLU A 49 15.53 -51.03 25.17
CA GLU A 49 15.08 -50.73 23.81
C GLU A 49 13.67 -50.12 23.77
N HIS A 50 12.75 -50.58 24.62
CA HIS A 50 11.39 -50.04 24.67
C HIS A 50 11.33 -48.63 25.26
N SER A 51 12.26 -48.28 26.15
CA SER A 51 12.26 -46.96 26.81
C SER A 51 12.51 -45.79 25.85
N SER A 52 13.28 -45.99 24.78
CA SER A 52 13.61 -44.93 23.81
C SER A 52 12.40 -44.52 22.97
N TYR A 53 11.59 -45.50 22.57
CA TYR A 53 10.40 -45.31 21.74
C TYR A 53 9.28 -44.59 22.50
N TYR A 54 9.00 -44.99 23.75
CA TYR A 54 8.00 -44.30 24.56
C TYR A 54 8.40 -42.84 24.84
N ARG A 55 9.69 -42.58 25.04
CA ARG A 55 10.20 -41.22 25.28
C ARG A 55 9.98 -40.31 24.07
N SER A 56 10.18 -40.81 22.85
CA SER A 56 9.97 -40.02 21.63
C SER A 56 8.50 -39.71 21.39
N GLN A 57 7.59 -40.66 21.62
CA GLN A 57 6.15 -40.44 21.51
C GLN A 57 5.62 -39.44 22.54
N VAL A 58 6.05 -39.56 23.79
CA VAL A 58 5.63 -38.64 24.85
C VAL A 58 6.14 -37.24 24.55
N LEU A 59 7.39 -37.11 24.11
CA LEU A 59 7.95 -35.82 23.69
C LEU A 59 7.18 -35.21 22.51
N ASP A 60 6.89 -35.99 21.47
CA ASP A 60 6.08 -35.52 20.32
C ASP A 60 4.71 -35.01 20.77
N ARG A 61 4.03 -35.72 21.67
CA ARG A 61 2.74 -35.28 22.22
C ARG A 61 2.88 -33.98 23.00
N ILE A 62 3.86 -33.88 23.90
CA ILE A 62 4.13 -32.66 24.68
C ILE A 62 4.39 -31.49 23.73
N LEU A 63 5.23 -31.69 22.71
CA LEU A 63 5.55 -30.66 21.74
C LEU A 63 4.32 -30.24 20.94
N LYS A 64 3.49 -31.19 20.48
CA LYS A 64 2.23 -30.90 19.80
C LYS A 64 1.31 -30.02 20.66
N TYR A 65 1.09 -30.39 21.92
CA TYR A 65 0.31 -29.57 22.85
C TYR A 65 0.93 -28.19 23.06
N ALA A 66 2.26 -28.10 23.20
CA ALA A 66 2.96 -26.84 23.41
C ALA A 66 2.89 -25.92 22.19
N VAL A 67 2.96 -26.45 20.96
CA VAL A 67 2.93 -25.64 19.73
C VAL A 67 1.51 -25.32 19.24
N THR A 68 0.49 -25.95 19.83
CA THR A 68 -0.91 -25.62 19.55
C THR A 68 -1.21 -24.22 20.05
N PHE A 69 -1.79 -23.41 19.17
CA PHE A 69 -2.28 -22.08 19.47
C PHE A 69 -3.80 -22.12 19.65
N ASP A 70 -4.29 -21.43 20.68
CA ASP A 70 -5.72 -21.34 20.96
C ASP A 70 -6.44 -20.46 19.93
N GLY A 71 -6.87 -21.09 18.85
CA GLY A 71 -7.66 -20.50 17.78
C GLY A 71 -6.91 -20.42 16.44
N PRO A 72 -7.51 -19.74 15.44
CA PRO A 72 -6.93 -19.69 14.11
C PRO A 72 -5.76 -18.70 14.03
N ILE A 73 -4.63 -19.17 13.52
CA ILE A 73 -3.49 -18.35 13.11
C ILE A 73 -3.91 -17.51 11.90
N LYS A 74 -3.65 -16.20 11.92
CA LYS A 74 -4.05 -15.28 10.84
C LYS A 74 -2.81 -14.61 10.25
N PRO A 75 -2.08 -15.30 9.35
CA PRO A 75 -0.85 -14.76 8.80
C PRO A 75 -1.08 -13.43 8.10
N GLN A 76 -0.26 -12.44 8.41
CA GLN A 76 -0.28 -11.14 7.76
C GLN A 76 1.11 -10.77 7.29
N GLN A 77 1.21 -10.37 6.02
CA GLN A 77 2.47 -9.90 5.48
C GLN A 77 2.94 -8.66 6.26
N VAL A 78 4.20 -8.68 6.73
CA VAL A 78 4.79 -7.59 7.52
C VAL A 78 4.73 -6.29 6.73
N CYS A 79 5.25 -6.32 5.50
CA CYS A 79 5.15 -5.25 4.52
C CYS A 79 4.86 -5.82 3.11
N PRO A 80 4.35 -5.01 2.17
CA PRO A 80 4.09 -5.48 0.81
C PRO A 80 5.32 -6.15 0.20
N LYS A 81 5.12 -7.25 -0.54
CA LYS A 81 6.14 -8.07 -1.21
C LYS A 81 7.10 -8.86 -0.30
N SER A 82 7.01 -8.72 1.02
CA SER A 82 7.82 -9.47 1.98
C SER A 82 7.43 -10.94 2.06
N ASN A 83 8.41 -11.84 2.23
CA ASN A 83 8.16 -13.23 2.59
C ASN A 83 8.00 -13.45 4.11
N LYS A 84 7.97 -12.38 4.92
CA LYS A 84 7.79 -12.43 6.36
C LYS A 84 6.35 -12.11 6.76
N PHE A 85 5.87 -12.84 7.75
CA PHE A 85 4.49 -12.77 8.21
C PHE A 85 4.44 -12.68 9.74
N THR A 86 3.54 -11.83 10.24
CA THR A 86 3.05 -11.90 11.62
C THR A 86 1.92 -12.91 11.70
N TRP A 87 1.66 -13.48 12.87
CA TRP A 87 0.61 -14.49 13.06
C TRP A 87 -0.72 -13.89 13.52
N THR A 88 -0.73 -12.60 13.88
CA THR A 88 -1.90 -11.84 14.33
C THR A 88 -1.86 -10.40 13.83
N LYS A 89 -3.05 -9.78 13.74
CA LYS A 89 -3.23 -8.35 13.41
C LYS A 89 -2.62 -7.44 14.46
N THR A 90 -2.63 -7.82 15.73
CA THR A 90 -2.16 -6.97 16.83
C THR A 90 -0.67 -6.64 16.70
N GLN A 91 0.15 -7.58 16.22
CA GLN A 91 1.58 -7.37 15.96
C GLN A 91 1.89 -6.37 14.83
N LYS A 92 0.94 -6.11 13.92
CA LYS A 92 1.20 -5.23 12.79
C LYS A 92 1.14 -3.75 13.16
N TYR A 93 0.36 -3.39 14.19
CA TYR A 93 0.05 -2.00 14.53
C TYR A 93 0.83 -1.47 15.73
N LEU A 94 1.60 -2.33 16.42
CA LEU A 94 2.40 -1.89 17.55
C LEU A 94 3.78 -1.40 17.07
N PRO A 95 4.19 -0.17 17.43
CA PRO A 95 5.55 0.29 17.16
C PRO A 95 6.56 -0.56 17.93
N GLY A 96 7.81 -0.64 17.41
CA GLY A 96 8.82 -1.67 17.73
C GLY A 96 8.90 -2.17 19.18
N GLU A 97 8.91 -1.27 20.16
CA GLU A 97 9.01 -1.65 21.59
C GLU A 97 7.74 -2.33 22.13
N LEU A 98 6.56 -1.90 21.70
CA LEU A 98 5.30 -2.54 22.08
C LEU A 98 5.10 -3.90 21.41
N ASN A 99 5.74 -4.12 20.26
CA ASN A 99 5.74 -5.42 19.60
C ASN A 99 6.46 -6.50 20.41
N ALA A 100 7.48 -6.13 21.20
CA ALA A 100 8.18 -7.04 22.09
C ALA A 100 7.30 -7.52 23.26
N ALA A 101 6.22 -6.80 23.58
CA ALA A 101 5.29 -7.18 24.64
C ALA A 101 4.36 -8.34 24.25
N ILE A 102 4.16 -8.62 22.94
CA ILE A 102 3.40 -9.78 22.51
C ILE A 102 4.34 -11.00 22.55
N PRO A 103 4.06 -12.02 23.40
CA PRO A 103 4.91 -13.18 23.47
C PRO A 103 4.98 -13.88 22.10
N PRO A 104 6.18 -14.27 21.64
CA PRO A 104 6.31 -15.05 20.41
C PRO A 104 5.56 -16.38 20.56
N LEU A 105 5.16 -16.96 19.43
CA LEU A 105 4.56 -18.30 19.42
C LEU A 105 5.49 -19.29 20.12
N VAL A 106 4.93 -20.21 20.91
CA VAL A 106 5.69 -21.23 21.64
C VAL A 106 6.59 -22.03 20.69
N ALA A 107 6.13 -22.30 19.46
CA ALA A 107 6.97 -22.93 18.43
C ALA A 107 8.28 -22.16 18.14
N VAL A 108 8.23 -20.83 18.14
CA VAL A 108 9.41 -19.97 17.95
C VAL A 108 10.32 -20.01 19.17
N GLN A 109 9.74 -19.95 20.38
CA GLN A 109 10.49 -20.06 21.63
C GLN A 109 11.21 -21.40 21.74
N LEU A 110 10.50 -22.52 21.54
CA LEU A 110 11.08 -23.87 21.56
C LEU A 110 12.20 -24.04 20.53
N SER A 111 12.02 -23.46 19.33
CA SER A 111 13.06 -23.49 18.28
C SER A 111 14.32 -22.70 18.65
N SER A 112 14.28 -21.86 19.69
CA SER A 112 15.44 -21.11 20.18
C SER A 112 16.16 -21.76 21.37
N VAL A 113 15.58 -22.81 21.98
CA VAL A 113 16.14 -23.46 23.17
C VAL A 113 17.39 -24.28 22.84
N CYS A 114 17.28 -25.22 21.90
CA CYS A 114 18.40 -26.05 21.46
C CYS A 114 18.20 -26.55 20.01
N LYS A 115 19.26 -27.08 19.41
CA LYS A 115 19.25 -27.58 18.03
C LYS A 115 18.26 -28.72 17.82
N ASP A 116 18.11 -29.63 18.79
CA ASP A 116 17.23 -30.78 18.66
C ASP A 116 15.75 -30.36 18.66
N LEU A 117 15.38 -29.44 19.55
CA LEU A 117 14.04 -28.86 19.57
C LEU A 117 13.76 -28.04 18.31
N TYR A 118 14.76 -27.30 17.80
CA TYR A 118 14.65 -26.63 16.51
C TYR A 118 14.33 -27.62 15.39
N LEU A 119 15.07 -28.73 15.29
CA LEU A 119 14.83 -29.75 14.28
C LEU A 119 13.44 -30.36 14.45
N LEU A 120 13.07 -30.79 15.65
CA LEU A 120 11.76 -31.40 15.91
C LEU A 120 10.59 -30.46 15.56
N VAL A 121 10.66 -29.20 16.00
CA VAL A 121 9.54 -28.25 15.82
C VAL A 121 9.53 -27.65 14.41
N SER A 122 10.67 -27.18 13.91
CA SER A 122 10.76 -26.48 12.62
C SER A 122 10.83 -27.43 11.42
N THR A 123 11.61 -28.51 11.50
CA THR A 123 11.76 -29.48 10.40
C THR A 123 10.72 -30.59 10.44
N GLY A 124 10.25 -30.98 11.64
CA GLY A 124 9.07 -31.85 11.78
C GLY A 124 7.75 -31.14 11.44
N HIS A 125 7.78 -29.82 11.22
CA HIS A 125 6.64 -28.99 10.82
C HIS A 125 5.42 -29.09 11.76
N LEU A 126 5.63 -29.48 13.03
CA LEU A 126 4.57 -29.71 14.01
C LEU A 126 3.60 -28.52 14.10
N PHE A 127 4.14 -27.30 14.06
CA PHE A 127 3.34 -26.08 14.07
C PHE A 127 2.28 -26.04 12.95
N TYR A 128 2.61 -26.50 11.75
CA TYR A 128 1.69 -26.52 10.61
C TYR A 128 0.68 -27.67 10.69
N GLU A 129 1.04 -28.75 11.39
CA GLU A 129 0.19 -29.93 11.50
C GLU A 129 -0.97 -29.75 12.46
N VAL A 130 -0.72 -29.09 13.60
CA VAL A 130 -1.70 -29.00 14.70
C VAL A 130 -2.54 -27.72 14.67
N ASN A 131 -2.11 -26.68 13.95
CA ASN A 131 -2.78 -25.38 13.96
C ASN A 131 -3.69 -25.16 12.76
N GLU A 132 -4.74 -24.36 12.97
CA GLU A 132 -5.61 -23.86 11.90
C GLU A 132 -5.11 -22.51 11.39
N PHE A 133 -5.10 -22.35 10.07
CA PHE A 133 -4.73 -21.09 9.42
C PHE A 133 -5.95 -20.43 8.77
N SER A 134 -6.24 -19.18 9.12
CA SER A 134 -7.40 -18.43 8.65
C SER A 134 -7.01 -17.18 7.87
N PHE A 135 -7.56 -17.03 6.67
CA PHE A 135 -7.29 -15.92 5.76
C PHE A 135 -8.57 -15.13 5.45
N LYS A 136 -8.55 -13.84 5.80
CA LYS A 136 -9.67 -12.93 5.52
C LYS A 136 -9.80 -12.55 4.05
N GLU A 137 -8.67 -12.61 3.34
CA GLU A 137 -8.58 -12.26 1.93
C GLU A 137 -7.88 -13.37 1.17
N SER A 138 -8.41 -13.69 -0.01
CA SER A 138 -7.87 -14.76 -0.84
C SER A 138 -6.44 -14.46 -1.30
N GLY A 139 -6.11 -13.18 -1.52
CA GLY A 139 -4.76 -12.73 -1.86
C GLY A 139 -3.75 -12.95 -0.74
N ASP A 140 -4.15 -12.79 0.53
CA ASP A 140 -3.26 -13.03 1.67
C ASP A 140 -2.90 -14.52 1.81
N MET A 141 -3.85 -15.40 1.51
CA MET A 141 -3.60 -16.85 1.47
C MET A 141 -2.59 -17.20 0.38
N VAL A 142 -2.77 -16.69 -0.84
CA VAL A 142 -1.84 -16.94 -1.96
C VAL A 142 -0.45 -16.43 -1.61
N LYS A 143 -0.33 -15.22 -1.07
CA LYS A 143 0.95 -14.66 -0.59
C LYS A 143 1.63 -15.57 0.43
N TYR A 144 0.90 -15.99 1.46
CA TYR A 144 1.45 -16.82 2.51
C TYR A 144 1.91 -18.19 2.00
N LEU A 145 1.04 -18.89 1.26
CA LEU A 145 1.35 -20.23 0.75
C LEU A 145 2.49 -20.22 -0.29
N MET A 146 2.65 -19.13 -1.04
CA MET A 146 3.79 -18.95 -1.95
C MET A 146 5.09 -18.54 -1.24
N ALA A 147 5.00 -18.01 -0.01
CA ALA A 147 6.16 -17.64 0.79
C ALA A 147 6.78 -18.81 1.56
N ILE A 148 5.99 -19.83 1.92
CA ILE A 148 6.48 -20.98 2.67
C ILE A 148 6.97 -22.13 1.77
N THR A 149 7.80 -23.02 2.34
CA THR A 149 8.38 -24.16 1.62
C THR A 149 7.31 -25.19 1.19
N PRO A 150 7.59 -26.01 0.15
CA PRO A 150 6.71 -27.12 -0.23
C PRO A 150 6.37 -28.08 0.92
N ASP A 151 7.34 -28.42 1.76
CA ASP A 151 7.12 -29.36 2.87
C ASP A 151 6.20 -28.78 3.95
N ARG A 152 6.32 -27.47 4.24
CA ARG A 152 5.39 -26.79 5.16
C ARG A 152 3.99 -26.70 4.59
N LYS A 153 3.83 -26.45 3.28
CA LYS A 153 2.52 -26.54 2.62
C LYS A 153 1.92 -27.95 2.76
N LYS A 154 2.73 -28.99 2.60
CA LYS A 154 2.32 -30.38 2.77
C LYS A 154 1.97 -30.70 4.23
N ALA A 155 2.55 -30.00 5.21
CA ALA A 155 2.24 -30.20 6.62
C ALA A 155 0.91 -29.56 7.07
N ILE A 156 0.43 -28.52 6.38
CA ILE A 156 -0.83 -27.84 6.74
C ILE A 156 -2.01 -28.81 6.68
N ARG A 157 -2.71 -28.97 7.81
CA ARG A 157 -3.90 -29.84 7.92
C ARG A 157 -5.23 -29.10 7.92
N SER A 158 -5.29 -27.85 8.37
CA SER A 158 -6.54 -27.10 8.53
C SER A 158 -6.43 -25.67 7.98
N LEU A 159 -7.31 -25.32 7.04
CA LEU A 159 -7.39 -23.98 6.45
C LEU A 159 -8.81 -23.43 6.50
N CYS A 160 -8.93 -22.16 6.86
CA CYS A 160 -10.12 -21.36 6.67
C CYS A 160 -9.78 -20.22 5.71
N CYS A 161 -10.51 -20.05 4.61
CA CYS A 161 -10.24 -18.95 3.70
C CYS A 161 -11.50 -18.36 3.09
N VAL A 162 -11.42 -17.06 2.79
CA VAL A 162 -12.46 -16.34 2.07
C VAL A 162 -12.16 -16.37 0.58
N TRP A 163 -13.11 -16.87 -0.21
CA TRP A 163 -13.07 -16.79 -1.67
C TRP A 163 -14.05 -15.74 -2.17
N TYR A 164 -13.51 -14.72 -2.82
CA TYR A 164 -14.31 -13.73 -3.53
C TYR A 164 -14.67 -14.24 -4.91
N GLN A 165 -15.89 -13.97 -5.36
CA GLN A 165 -16.34 -14.42 -6.67
C GLN A 165 -15.47 -13.93 -7.84
N HIS A 166 -14.98 -12.68 -7.77
CA HIS A 166 -14.01 -12.13 -8.70
C HIS A 166 -12.56 -12.30 -8.21
N GLY A 167 -12.35 -13.22 -7.27
CA GLY A 167 -11.06 -13.48 -6.66
C GLY A 167 -10.08 -14.15 -7.62
N CYS A 168 -8.82 -14.07 -7.25
CA CYS A 168 -7.70 -14.72 -7.90
C CYS A 168 -7.90 -16.24 -8.00
N LYS A 169 -7.85 -16.81 -9.21
CA LYS A 169 -8.00 -18.26 -9.46
C LYS A 169 -6.87 -19.09 -8.84
N GLU A 170 -5.70 -18.47 -8.63
CA GLU A 170 -4.50 -19.06 -8.06
C GLU A 170 -4.69 -19.45 -6.57
N VAL A 171 -5.76 -18.98 -5.92
CA VAL A 171 -6.22 -19.43 -4.60
C VAL A 171 -6.41 -20.94 -4.60
N PHE A 172 -7.07 -21.49 -5.62
CA PHE A 172 -7.33 -22.93 -5.71
C PHE A 172 -6.07 -23.72 -6.05
N THR A 173 -5.20 -23.18 -6.90
CA THR A 173 -3.86 -23.74 -7.14
C THR A 173 -3.06 -23.82 -5.84
N SER A 174 -3.14 -22.78 -5.00
CA SER A 174 -2.44 -22.73 -3.71
C SER A 174 -3.02 -23.73 -2.70
N LEU A 175 -4.35 -23.91 -2.67
CA LEU A 175 -4.99 -24.94 -1.86
C LEU A 175 -4.61 -26.36 -2.32
N ALA A 176 -4.60 -26.61 -3.63
CA ALA A 176 -4.18 -27.89 -4.18
C ALA A 176 -2.71 -28.21 -3.83
N ALA A 177 -1.86 -27.19 -3.67
CA ALA A 177 -0.45 -27.37 -3.29
C ALA A 177 -0.28 -27.82 -1.84
N CYS A 178 -1.29 -27.67 -1.00
CA CYS A 178 -1.30 -28.14 0.39
C CYS A 178 -1.69 -29.62 0.42
N SER A 179 -0.83 -30.51 -0.07
CA SER A 179 -1.16 -31.94 -0.25
C SER A 179 -1.47 -32.69 1.05
N GLY A 180 -1.23 -32.10 2.23
CA GLY A 180 -1.64 -32.67 3.50
C GLY A 180 -2.92 -32.13 4.12
N LEU A 181 -3.64 -31.23 3.44
CA LEU A 181 -4.87 -30.62 3.94
C LEU A 181 -5.90 -31.71 4.27
N ARG A 182 -6.55 -31.59 5.43
CA ARG A 182 -7.59 -32.49 5.96
C ARG A 182 -8.91 -31.77 6.21
N LYS A 183 -8.84 -30.50 6.60
CA LYS A 183 -10.00 -29.66 6.90
C LYS A 183 -9.94 -28.38 6.08
N LEU A 184 -11.02 -28.04 5.40
CA LEU A 184 -11.16 -26.79 4.66
C LEU A 184 -12.49 -26.11 4.99
N ASP A 185 -12.41 -24.90 5.52
CA ASP A 185 -13.56 -24.03 5.73
C ASP A 185 -13.52 -22.89 4.69
N LEU A 186 -14.33 -23.02 3.64
CA LEU A 186 -14.36 -22.10 2.50
C LEU A 186 -15.55 -21.14 2.62
N ILE A 187 -15.23 -19.87 2.86
CA ILE A 187 -16.22 -18.80 2.96
C ILE A 187 -16.38 -18.12 1.60
N ILE A 188 -17.50 -18.36 0.92
CA ILE A 188 -17.79 -17.78 -0.40
C ILE A 188 -18.42 -16.40 -0.21
N ARG A 189 -17.76 -15.37 -0.74
CA ARG A 189 -18.25 -13.98 -0.73
C ARG A 189 -18.44 -13.46 -2.14
N ASN A 190 -19.48 -12.65 -2.33
CA ASN A 190 -19.58 -11.88 -3.57
C ASN A 190 -18.55 -10.75 -3.53
N GLY A 191 -17.68 -10.66 -4.54
CA GLY A 191 -16.89 -9.45 -4.72
C GLY A 191 -17.86 -8.39 -5.25
N GLY A 192 -17.92 -7.20 -4.64
CA GLY A 192 -18.86 -6.14 -5.03
C GLY A 192 -18.60 -5.52 -6.42
N GLY A 193 -18.11 -6.30 -7.39
CA GLY A 193 -17.88 -5.88 -8.76
C GLY A 193 -19.17 -5.89 -9.57
N TYR A 194 -19.32 -4.91 -10.45
CA TYR A 194 -20.44 -4.76 -11.39
C TYR A 194 -20.38 -5.74 -12.59
N GLY A 195 -19.72 -6.90 -12.44
CA GLY A 195 -19.60 -7.90 -13.50
C GLY A 195 -20.84 -8.78 -13.61
N PRO A 196 -21.11 -9.38 -14.79
CA PRO A 196 -22.15 -10.40 -14.90
C PRO A 196 -21.83 -11.51 -13.91
N ILE A 197 -22.77 -11.74 -12.98
CA ILE A 197 -22.63 -12.77 -11.97
C ILE A 197 -22.73 -14.11 -12.69
N GLU A 198 -21.60 -14.78 -12.88
CA GLU A 198 -21.60 -16.15 -13.39
C GLU A 198 -22.37 -17.02 -12.39
N TYR A 199 -23.52 -17.54 -12.85
CA TYR A 199 -24.46 -18.31 -12.03
C TYR A 199 -23.91 -19.69 -11.68
N ASP A 200 -23.09 -20.25 -12.57
CA ASP A 200 -22.49 -21.56 -12.41
C ASP A 200 -21.03 -21.41 -11.98
N LEU A 201 -20.80 -21.56 -10.67
CA LEU A 201 -19.46 -21.49 -10.10
C LEU A 201 -18.53 -22.60 -10.63
N SER A 202 -19.08 -23.68 -11.22
CA SER A 202 -18.26 -24.76 -11.80
C SER A 202 -17.54 -24.36 -13.09
N LYS A 203 -18.06 -23.34 -13.80
CA LYS A 203 -17.48 -22.82 -15.04
C LYS A 203 -16.33 -21.85 -14.79
N ARG A 204 -16.13 -21.42 -13.54
CA ARG A 204 -15.11 -20.44 -13.20
C ARG A 204 -13.70 -20.96 -13.37
N ALA A 205 -12.82 -20.06 -13.78
CA ALA A 205 -11.39 -20.30 -13.84
C ALA A 205 -10.87 -20.78 -12.47
N GLY A 206 -10.20 -21.92 -12.47
CA GLY A 206 -9.64 -22.54 -11.27
C GLY A 206 -10.59 -23.46 -10.49
N PHE A 207 -11.87 -23.58 -10.86
CA PHE A 207 -12.78 -24.52 -10.19
C PHE A 207 -12.29 -25.98 -10.25
N ARG A 208 -11.70 -26.38 -11.38
CA ARG A 208 -11.03 -27.70 -11.49
C ARG A 208 -9.95 -27.89 -10.44
N ASP A 209 -9.21 -26.83 -10.08
CA ASP A 209 -8.18 -26.90 -9.05
C ASP A 209 -8.81 -26.98 -7.64
N LEU A 210 -9.99 -26.39 -7.42
CA LEU A 210 -10.76 -26.55 -6.19
C LEU A 210 -11.21 -28.01 -6.01
N VAL A 211 -11.81 -28.60 -7.06
CA VAL A 211 -12.23 -30.02 -7.08
C VAL A 211 -11.05 -30.93 -6.74
N VAL A 212 -9.85 -30.58 -7.22
CA VAL A 212 -8.62 -31.31 -6.91
C VAL A 212 -8.17 -31.08 -5.46
N ALA A 213 -8.22 -29.85 -4.96
CA ALA A 213 -7.81 -29.49 -3.61
C ALA A 213 -8.64 -30.15 -2.50
N VAL A 214 -9.93 -30.41 -2.77
CA VAL A 214 -10.86 -31.02 -1.80
C VAL A 214 -10.77 -32.55 -1.71
N ARG A 215 -9.99 -33.21 -2.59
CA ARG A 215 -9.86 -34.67 -2.56
C ARG A 215 -9.25 -35.16 -1.24
N GLY A 216 -9.84 -36.21 -0.67
CA GLY A 216 -9.42 -36.84 0.58
C GLY A 216 -9.38 -35.89 1.78
N LEU A 217 -10.19 -34.83 1.77
CA LEU A 217 -10.45 -34.04 2.97
C LEU A 217 -11.34 -34.85 3.92
N ASP A 218 -11.04 -34.77 5.21
CA ASP A 218 -11.86 -35.34 6.28
C ASP A 218 -13.08 -34.45 6.55
N LYS A 219 -12.94 -33.13 6.36
CA LYS A 219 -14.00 -32.14 6.56
C LYS A 219 -13.93 -31.01 5.54
N LEU A 220 -15.08 -30.67 4.96
CA LEU A 220 -15.28 -29.47 4.15
C LEU A 220 -16.48 -28.71 4.72
N THR A 221 -16.30 -27.43 4.99
CA THR A 221 -17.38 -26.52 5.36
C THR A 221 -17.49 -25.44 4.30
N LEU A 222 -18.67 -25.29 3.70
CA LEU A 222 -18.96 -24.20 2.78
C LEU A 222 -19.87 -23.20 3.49
N THR A 223 -19.47 -21.94 3.53
CA THR A 223 -20.26 -20.89 4.16
C THR A 223 -20.43 -19.73 3.20
N ALA A 224 -21.67 -19.33 2.93
CA ALA A 224 -21.94 -18.10 2.22
C ALA A 224 -21.81 -16.92 3.18
N ALA A 225 -21.07 -15.88 2.79
CA ALA A 225 -20.99 -14.65 3.58
C ALA A 225 -21.25 -13.41 2.72
N GLY A 226 -22.04 -12.48 3.28
CA GLY A 226 -22.34 -11.17 2.70
C GLY A 226 -23.76 -11.06 2.12
N THR A 227 -24.34 -9.87 2.23
CA THR A 227 -25.58 -9.48 1.55
C THR A 227 -25.28 -9.24 0.08
N PHE A 228 -25.81 -10.08 -0.81
CA PHE A 228 -25.67 -9.88 -2.25
C PHE A 228 -26.48 -8.65 -2.65
N MET A 229 -25.83 -7.68 -3.31
CA MET A 229 -26.56 -6.58 -3.94
C MET A 229 -27.34 -7.13 -5.13
N TYR A 230 -28.65 -6.88 -5.10
CA TYR A 230 -29.63 -7.26 -6.11
C TYR A 230 -29.24 -6.75 -7.50
N THR A 231 -29.06 -7.63 -8.48
CA THR A 231 -29.28 -7.26 -9.88
C THR A 231 -30.75 -7.48 -10.19
N ALA A 232 -31.58 -6.46 -9.95
CA ALA A 232 -33.01 -6.47 -10.24
C ALA A 232 -33.36 -6.75 -11.72
N ALA A 233 -32.38 -6.68 -12.61
CA ALA A 233 -32.57 -6.74 -14.06
C ALA A 233 -32.98 -8.11 -14.62
N GLN A 234 -32.90 -9.22 -13.87
CA GLN A 234 -33.18 -10.57 -14.41
C GLN A 234 -34.20 -11.40 -13.62
N GLY A 235 -34.88 -10.82 -12.62
CA GLY A 235 -35.98 -11.50 -11.89
C GLY A 235 -35.61 -12.77 -11.10
N HIS A 236 -34.37 -13.27 -11.20
CA HIS A 236 -33.90 -14.44 -10.45
C HIS A 236 -33.03 -14.02 -9.27
N ILE A 237 -33.63 -14.02 -8.08
CA ILE A 237 -32.91 -13.94 -6.82
C ILE A 237 -32.27 -15.31 -6.57
N GLN A 238 -31.00 -15.48 -6.94
CA GLN A 238 -30.21 -16.58 -6.41
C GLN A 238 -29.69 -16.17 -5.04
N THR A 239 -30.24 -16.80 -4.00
CA THR A 239 -29.66 -16.67 -2.67
C THR A 239 -28.27 -17.33 -2.65
N PRO A 240 -27.36 -16.85 -1.79
CA PRO A 240 -26.01 -17.41 -1.67
C PRO A 240 -26.00 -18.93 -1.43
N GLU A 241 -26.99 -19.41 -0.67
CA GLU A 241 -27.17 -20.81 -0.29
C GLU A 241 -27.43 -21.66 -1.53
N ARG A 242 -28.29 -21.20 -2.46
CA ARG A 242 -28.54 -21.91 -3.72
C ARG A 242 -27.29 -22.16 -4.55
N LYS A 243 -26.31 -21.24 -4.50
CA LYS A 243 -25.03 -21.41 -5.21
C LYS A 243 -24.11 -22.41 -4.52
N ILE A 244 -24.20 -22.52 -3.19
CA ILE A 244 -23.49 -23.55 -2.44
C ILE A 244 -24.12 -24.90 -2.73
N ASP A 245 -25.45 -24.98 -2.76
CA ASP A 245 -26.19 -26.21 -3.02
C ASP A 245 -25.87 -26.81 -4.40
N THR A 246 -25.61 -25.99 -5.42
CA THR A 246 -25.20 -26.49 -6.74
C THR A 246 -23.76 -27.01 -6.76
N LEU A 247 -22.86 -26.43 -5.96
CA LEU A 247 -21.46 -26.85 -5.88
C LEU A 247 -21.23 -28.05 -4.97
N HIS A 248 -22.00 -28.12 -3.89
CA HIS A 248 -21.75 -29.01 -2.77
C HIS A 248 -21.69 -30.49 -3.19
N PRO A 249 -22.61 -31.02 -4.04
CA PRO A 249 -22.54 -32.42 -4.47
C PRO A 249 -21.24 -32.77 -5.20
N SER A 250 -20.80 -31.93 -6.14
CA SER A 250 -19.56 -32.19 -6.90
C SER A 250 -18.31 -32.11 -6.03
N LEU A 251 -18.30 -31.25 -5.01
CA LEU A 251 -17.19 -31.17 -4.06
C LEU A 251 -17.18 -32.34 -3.07
N LEU A 252 -18.35 -32.80 -2.60
CA LEU A 252 -18.46 -34.01 -1.76
C LEU A 252 -18.03 -35.27 -2.52
N GLU A 253 -18.45 -35.43 -3.78
CA GLU A 253 -18.01 -36.53 -4.64
C GLU A 253 -16.47 -36.50 -4.81
N ALA A 254 -15.89 -35.30 -4.94
CA ALA A 254 -14.46 -35.14 -5.02
C ALA A 254 -13.75 -35.46 -3.70
N MET A 255 -14.32 -35.11 -2.54
CA MET A 255 -13.77 -35.46 -1.22
C MET A 255 -13.64 -36.96 -1.01
N ALA A 256 -14.61 -37.75 -1.49
CA ALA A 256 -14.58 -39.20 -1.41
C ALA A 256 -13.43 -39.84 -2.21
N LYS A 257 -12.87 -39.12 -3.20
CA LYS A 257 -11.73 -39.59 -3.99
C LYS A 257 -10.44 -39.48 -3.17
N PRO A 258 -9.52 -40.46 -3.28
CA PRO A 258 -8.27 -40.40 -2.54
C PRO A 258 -7.46 -39.17 -2.94
N ARG A 259 -6.77 -38.60 -1.95
CA ARG A 259 -5.83 -37.52 -2.17
C ARG A 259 -4.57 -38.09 -2.82
N THR A 260 -4.54 -38.14 -4.14
CA THR A 260 -3.33 -38.51 -4.88
C THR A 260 -2.29 -37.41 -4.76
N SER A 261 -1.00 -37.73 -4.97
CA SER A 261 0.04 -36.71 -5.09
C SER A 261 -0.26 -35.86 -6.32
N ILE A 262 -0.95 -34.73 -6.11
CA ILE A 262 -1.37 -33.85 -7.19
C ILE A 262 -0.13 -33.18 -7.77
N ARG A 263 0.23 -33.57 -9.00
CA ARG A 263 1.21 -32.83 -9.79
C ARG A 263 0.56 -31.55 -10.29
N ILE A 264 0.83 -30.45 -9.62
CA ILE A 264 0.42 -29.11 -10.07
C ILE A 264 1.38 -28.68 -11.16
N SER A 265 0.84 -28.15 -12.26
CA SER A 265 1.70 -27.66 -13.34
C SER A 265 2.57 -26.50 -12.85
N THR A 266 3.83 -26.50 -13.28
CA THR A 266 4.79 -25.44 -12.96
C THR A 266 4.28 -24.07 -13.40
N SER A 267 3.59 -23.99 -14.55
CA SER A 267 2.97 -22.76 -15.05
C SER A 267 1.90 -22.18 -14.11
N LYS A 268 1.09 -23.02 -13.46
CA LYS A 268 0.07 -22.56 -12.50
C LYS A 268 0.73 -22.07 -11.21
N LEU A 269 1.77 -22.76 -10.75
CA LEU A 269 2.55 -22.31 -9.59
C LEU A 269 3.26 -20.98 -9.89
N GLN A 270 3.80 -20.79 -11.08
CA GLN A 270 4.38 -19.51 -11.52
C GLN A 270 3.32 -18.40 -11.56
N SER A 271 2.11 -18.68 -12.06
CA SER A 271 0.98 -17.74 -12.00
C SER A 271 0.67 -17.34 -10.56
N ALA A 272 0.60 -18.32 -9.64
CA ALA A 272 0.39 -18.06 -8.22
C ALA A 272 1.52 -17.23 -7.59
N GLN A 273 2.77 -17.49 -7.96
CA GLN A 273 3.93 -16.70 -7.52
C GLN A 273 3.88 -15.26 -8.03
N GLN A 274 3.46 -15.05 -9.28
CA GLN A 274 3.28 -13.71 -9.85
C GLN A 274 2.18 -12.93 -9.13
N VAL A 275 1.04 -13.57 -8.85
CA VAL A 275 -0.06 -12.93 -8.11
C VAL A 275 0.31 -12.67 -6.65
N ALA A 276 1.09 -13.57 -6.03
CA ALA A 276 1.63 -13.33 -4.69
C ALA A 276 2.53 -12.07 -4.66
N ASN A 277 3.19 -11.75 -5.78
CA ASN A 277 4.02 -10.56 -5.95
C ASN A 277 5.03 -10.40 -4.80
N LEU A 278 5.69 -11.49 -4.44
CA LEU A 278 6.78 -11.51 -3.45
C LEU A 278 8.09 -11.18 -4.14
N ASP A 279 8.94 -10.39 -3.50
CA ASP A 279 10.28 -10.11 -4.03
C ASP A 279 11.18 -11.35 -3.88
N ILE A 280 11.07 -12.02 -2.73
CA ILE A 280 11.77 -13.27 -2.43
C ILE A 280 10.74 -14.39 -2.30
N HIS A 281 10.88 -15.43 -3.10
CA HIS A 281 10.06 -16.63 -2.99
C HIS A 281 10.69 -17.63 -2.03
N GLY A 282 9.84 -18.33 -1.28
CA GLY A 282 10.28 -19.29 -0.28
C GLY A 282 10.82 -18.63 0.99
N GLU A 283 11.10 -19.47 1.98
CA GLU A 283 11.65 -19.02 3.24
C GLU A 283 13.13 -18.71 3.04
N GLY A 284 13.45 -17.42 3.00
CA GLY A 284 14.84 -16.97 3.08
C GLY A 284 15.41 -17.38 4.44
N ARG A 285 15.96 -18.59 4.52
CA ARG A 285 16.85 -18.99 5.61
C ARG A 285 18.16 -19.52 5.06
N ILE A 286 19.20 -18.89 5.60
CA ILE A 286 20.61 -19.26 5.61
C ILE A 286 20.78 -20.49 6.53
N THR A 287 19.98 -21.55 6.31
CA THR A 287 20.26 -22.86 6.90
C THR A 287 21.15 -23.66 5.96
N GLY A 288 21.82 -24.69 6.48
CA GLY A 288 22.83 -25.49 5.76
C GLY A 288 22.40 -26.05 4.40
N ASP A 289 21.10 -26.14 4.12
CA ASP A 289 20.52 -26.40 2.79
C ASP A 289 20.59 -25.16 1.87
N ARG A 290 21.80 -24.64 1.71
CA ARG A 290 22.11 -23.41 0.97
C ARG A 290 21.84 -23.57 -0.53
N LYS A 291 20.60 -23.35 -0.93
CA LYS A 291 20.21 -22.61 -2.14
C LYS A 291 18.70 -22.40 -2.10
N PRO A 292 18.19 -21.15 -2.04
CA PRO A 292 16.82 -20.91 -2.49
C PRO A 292 16.70 -21.48 -3.91
N ASP A 293 15.90 -22.55 -4.08
CA ASP A 293 15.74 -23.26 -5.37
C ASP A 293 15.42 -22.29 -6.52
N THR A 294 14.76 -21.18 -6.20
CA THR A 294 14.33 -20.18 -7.17
C THR A 294 14.36 -18.78 -6.58
N VAL A 295 15.55 -18.17 -6.53
CA VAL A 295 15.66 -16.70 -6.55
C VAL A 295 15.04 -16.22 -7.85
N SER A 296 14.02 -15.35 -7.81
CA SER A 296 13.40 -14.83 -9.03
C SER A 296 14.49 -14.25 -9.94
N SER A 297 14.37 -14.43 -11.26
CA SER A 297 15.38 -13.94 -12.21
C SER A 297 15.71 -12.46 -12.00
N ARG A 298 14.69 -11.64 -11.65
CA ARG A 298 14.84 -10.23 -11.23
C ARG A 298 15.78 -10.06 -10.04
N THR A 299 15.69 -10.91 -9.03
CA THR A 299 16.51 -10.83 -7.81
C THR A 299 17.94 -11.30 -8.03
N ARG A 300 18.20 -12.23 -8.98
CA ARG A 300 19.57 -12.65 -9.32
C ARG A 300 20.38 -11.56 -10.02
N GLN A 301 19.71 -10.66 -10.73
CA GLN A 301 20.34 -9.55 -11.44
C GLN A 301 20.50 -8.29 -10.58
N GLN A 302 19.79 -8.21 -9.46
CA GLN A 302 19.88 -7.08 -8.53
C GLN A 302 20.89 -7.33 -7.43
N ASP A 303 21.63 -6.29 -7.05
CA ASP A 303 22.61 -6.35 -5.97
C ASP A 303 21.90 -6.76 -4.67
N TRP A 304 22.21 -7.96 -4.15
CA TRP A 304 21.62 -8.53 -2.93
C TRP A 304 21.79 -7.61 -1.71
N ARG A 305 22.71 -6.65 -1.78
CA ARG A 305 22.89 -5.56 -0.81
C ARG A 305 21.67 -4.65 -0.67
N THR A 306 20.69 -4.75 -1.58
CA THR A 306 19.45 -3.94 -1.57
C THR A 306 18.25 -4.62 -0.89
N ILE A 307 18.39 -5.87 -0.41
CA ILE A 307 17.34 -6.57 0.33
C ILE A 307 17.29 -6.04 1.77
N ASP A 308 16.11 -5.60 2.22
CA ASP A 308 15.93 -5.13 3.59
C ASP A 308 15.79 -6.30 4.61
N ASN A 309 15.78 -5.96 5.90
CA ASN A 309 15.58 -6.94 6.97
C ASN A 309 14.22 -7.65 6.90
N ASN A 310 13.27 -7.22 6.06
CA ASN A 310 11.98 -7.86 5.85
C ASN A 310 11.96 -8.77 4.62
N GLY A 311 13.09 -8.95 3.92
CA GLY A 311 13.13 -9.74 2.70
C GLY A 311 12.40 -9.07 1.53
N VAL A 312 12.31 -7.74 1.53
CA VAL A 312 11.79 -6.92 0.44
C VAL A 312 12.97 -6.35 -0.31
N LEU A 313 12.92 -6.42 -1.64
CA LEU A 313 13.87 -5.69 -2.46
C LEU A 313 13.51 -4.22 -2.32
N ARG A 314 14.45 -3.40 -1.81
CA ARG A 314 14.24 -1.95 -1.87
C ARG A 314 13.93 -1.62 -3.32
N PRO A 315 12.76 -1.00 -3.60
CA PRO A 315 12.47 -0.55 -4.95
C PRO A 315 13.69 0.25 -5.39
N ALA A 316 14.27 -0.10 -6.54
CA ALA A 316 15.34 0.70 -7.10
C ALA A 316 14.82 2.13 -7.11
N THR A 317 15.43 3.01 -6.30
CA THR A 317 15.07 4.43 -6.32
C THR A 317 15.37 4.83 -7.75
N PRO A 318 14.34 5.20 -8.55
CA PRO A 318 14.61 5.63 -9.91
C PRO A 318 15.68 6.71 -9.83
N PRO A 319 16.70 6.66 -10.71
CA PRO A 319 17.70 7.71 -10.74
C PRO A 319 16.98 9.06 -10.83
N LYS A 320 17.48 10.08 -10.14
CA LYS A 320 16.86 11.41 -10.11
C LYS A 320 16.59 11.90 -11.54
N TYR A 321 17.53 11.64 -12.44
CA TYR A 321 17.45 11.99 -13.84
C TYR A 321 17.31 10.74 -14.73
N SER A 322 16.53 10.87 -15.80
CA SER A 322 16.39 9.89 -16.87
C SER A 322 17.68 9.80 -17.68
N VAL A 323 17.72 8.84 -18.61
CA VAL A 323 18.83 8.73 -19.59
C VAL A 323 18.92 9.95 -20.52
N SER A 324 17.85 10.73 -20.66
CA SER A 324 17.83 11.99 -21.42
C SER A 324 18.18 13.21 -20.57
N GLY A 325 18.57 13.02 -19.30
CA GLY A 325 18.87 14.12 -18.38
C GLY A 325 17.66 14.76 -17.71
N MET A 326 16.43 14.41 -18.12
CA MET A 326 15.20 14.97 -17.54
C MET A 326 14.93 14.42 -16.14
N LEU A 327 14.34 15.21 -15.25
CA LEU A 327 13.91 14.77 -13.94
C LEU A 327 12.92 13.59 -14.07
N ALA A 328 13.33 12.40 -13.64
CA ALA A 328 12.52 11.19 -13.72
C ALA A 328 11.48 11.12 -12.58
N TRP A 329 11.78 11.76 -11.45
CA TRP A 329 10.90 11.81 -10.29
C TRP A 329 9.60 12.56 -10.58
N ASP A 330 8.53 12.19 -9.87
CA ASP A 330 7.22 12.80 -10.09
C ASP A 330 7.10 14.11 -9.32
N VAL A 331 7.03 15.23 -10.06
CA VAL A 331 6.84 16.56 -9.47
C VAL A 331 5.42 16.66 -8.96
N ARG A 332 5.26 16.89 -7.66
CA ARG A 332 3.94 17.03 -7.03
C ARG A 332 3.44 18.46 -7.07
N ARG A 333 4.30 19.42 -6.72
CA ARG A 333 3.99 20.84 -6.70
C ARG A 333 5.25 21.68 -6.79
N ILE A 334 5.07 22.94 -7.18
CA ILE A 334 6.12 23.96 -7.19
C ILE A 334 5.85 24.92 -6.03
N LEU A 335 6.89 25.15 -5.24
CA LEU A 335 6.87 25.96 -4.02
C LEU A 335 7.38 27.38 -4.28
N GLY A 336 8.18 27.59 -5.32
CA GLY A 336 8.75 28.89 -5.68
C GLY A 336 9.46 28.86 -7.03
N SER A 337 9.80 30.03 -7.56
CA SER A 337 10.64 30.20 -8.75
C SER A 337 11.72 31.25 -8.49
N ARG A 338 12.85 31.14 -9.18
CA ARG A 338 13.90 32.15 -9.21
C ARG A 338 14.57 32.21 -10.58
N PRO A 339 15.04 33.39 -11.01
CA PRO A 339 15.94 33.51 -12.16
C PRO A 339 17.18 32.64 -12.00
N SER A 340 17.58 31.96 -13.06
CA SER A 340 18.83 31.19 -13.13
C SER A 340 19.45 31.31 -14.53
N ILE A 341 20.62 30.72 -14.71
CA ILE A 341 21.30 30.59 -16.00
C ILE A 341 21.45 29.10 -16.26
N SER A 342 20.95 28.62 -17.40
CA SER A 342 21.04 27.21 -17.77
C SER A 342 22.51 26.78 -17.93
N MET A 343 22.76 25.47 -17.99
CA MET A 343 24.11 24.96 -18.24
C MET A 343 24.70 25.45 -19.57
N GLU A 344 23.86 25.85 -20.52
CA GLU A 344 24.25 26.39 -21.82
C GLU A 344 24.50 27.91 -21.80
N GLY A 345 24.36 28.55 -20.63
CA GLY A 345 24.55 30.00 -20.47
C GLY A 345 23.32 30.83 -20.86
N MET A 346 22.19 30.19 -21.16
CA MET A 346 20.95 30.89 -21.54
C MET A 346 20.15 31.31 -20.30
N PRO A 347 19.41 32.43 -20.33
CA PRO A 347 18.49 32.79 -19.26
C PRO A 347 17.48 31.67 -19.01
N SER A 348 17.37 31.22 -17.75
CA SER A 348 16.50 30.12 -17.35
C SER A 348 15.76 30.45 -16.05
N ILE A 349 14.91 29.52 -15.62
CA ILE A 349 14.18 29.59 -14.36
C ILE A 349 14.39 28.29 -13.61
N GLU A 350 14.80 28.41 -12.35
CA GLU A 350 14.75 27.30 -11.42
C GLU A 350 13.46 27.32 -10.63
N PHE A 351 12.83 26.16 -10.50
CA PHE A 351 11.67 25.93 -9.67
C PHE A 351 12.07 25.17 -8.40
N HIS A 352 11.60 25.63 -7.25
CA HIS A 352 11.66 24.86 -6.02
C HIS A 352 10.56 23.80 -6.06
N VAL A 353 10.91 22.58 -6.43
CA VAL A 353 9.97 21.49 -6.69
C VAL A 353 9.87 20.56 -5.47
N GLU A 354 8.65 20.16 -5.09
CA GLU A 354 8.42 19.03 -4.17
C GLU A 354 8.13 17.79 -5.02
N CYS A 355 8.96 16.76 -4.88
CA CYS A 355 8.92 15.55 -5.70
C CYS A 355 8.67 14.29 -4.87
N TYR A 356 8.20 13.23 -5.54
CA TYR A 356 8.24 11.87 -5.02
C TYR A 356 9.38 11.08 -5.65
N THR A 357 10.28 10.58 -4.81
CA THR A 357 11.48 9.83 -5.24
C THR A 357 11.18 8.44 -5.79
N ALA A 358 9.96 7.93 -5.60
CA ALA A 358 9.55 6.63 -6.09
C ALA A 358 8.23 6.70 -6.83
N ALA A 359 8.19 6.18 -8.06
CA ALA A 359 6.97 5.91 -8.83
C ALA A 359 6.12 4.76 -8.26
N ASN A 360 6.25 4.43 -6.98
CA ASN A 360 5.39 3.46 -6.33
C ASN A 360 4.12 4.16 -5.87
N LEU A 361 3.11 4.14 -6.74
CA LEU A 361 1.69 4.44 -6.45
C LEU A 361 1.14 3.77 -5.17
N TYR A 362 1.89 2.83 -4.57
CA TYR A 362 1.49 2.01 -3.44
C TYR A 362 2.24 2.29 -2.12
N SER A 363 3.35 3.05 -2.10
CA SER A 363 3.97 3.43 -0.82
C SER A 363 3.19 4.59 -0.22
N ARG A 364 2.54 4.36 0.92
CA ARG A 364 1.74 5.38 1.63
C ARG A 364 2.61 6.58 2.07
N PHE A 365 2.73 7.56 1.19
CA PHE A 365 2.68 9.03 1.36
C PHE A 365 3.47 9.78 2.46
N GLY A 366 4.32 9.15 3.24
CA GLY A 366 5.17 9.82 4.24
C GLY A 366 6.59 10.08 3.78
N ASP A 367 7.34 9.00 3.54
CA ASP A 367 8.81 9.03 3.72
C ASP A 367 9.63 9.27 2.44
N ASN A 368 8.99 9.53 1.30
CA ASN A 368 9.65 9.66 -0.01
C ASN A 368 9.49 11.06 -0.64
N ARG A 369 9.41 12.10 0.19
CA ARG A 369 9.31 13.48 -0.28
C ARG A 369 10.66 14.15 -0.18
N GLU A 370 11.05 14.79 -1.26
CA GLU A 370 12.23 15.64 -1.31
C GLU A 370 11.85 16.95 -2.00
N ASP A 371 12.44 18.05 -1.53
CA ASP A 371 12.35 19.37 -2.12
C ASP A 371 13.73 19.89 -2.51
N PHE A 372 13.83 20.43 -3.72
CA PHE A 372 15.07 20.98 -4.26
C PHE A 372 14.77 21.98 -5.38
N TRP A 373 15.76 22.80 -5.72
CA TRP A 373 15.71 23.67 -6.89
C TRP A 373 16.07 22.86 -8.14
N GLU A 374 15.27 22.97 -9.19
CA GLU A 374 15.49 22.29 -10.46
C GLU A 374 15.24 23.25 -11.61
N ASP A 375 16.12 23.20 -12.61
CA ASP A 375 15.99 24.05 -13.80
C ASP A 375 14.80 23.60 -14.65
N VAL A 376 14.05 24.55 -15.22
CA VAL A 376 12.88 24.26 -16.06
C VAL A 376 13.22 23.38 -17.27
N THR A 377 14.42 23.47 -17.82
CA THR A 377 14.91 22.63 -18.92
C THR A 377 15.04 21.15 -18.53
N MET A 378 15.22 20.87 -17.24
CA MET A 378 15.28 19.50 -16.71
C MET A 378 13.89 18.95 -16.40
N LEU A 379 12.82 19.74 -16.47
CA LEU A 379 11.45 19.31 -16.15
C LEU A 379 10.72 18.86 -17.41
N ASP A 380 10.20 17.61 -17.41
CA ASP A 380 9.43 17.08 -18.52
C ASP A 380 8.16 17.94 -18.77
N PRO A 381 8.05 18.64 -19.91
CA PRO A 381 6.92 19.53 -20.18
C PRO A 381 5.58 18.77 -20.22
N MET A 382 5.58 17.50 -20.64
CA MET A 382 4.35 16.70 -20.73
C MET A 382 3.78 16.38 -19.34
N ARG A 383 4.65 16.20 -18.34
CA ARG A 383 4.25 15.86 -16.97
C ARG A 383 4.05 17.09 -16.09
N THR A 384 4.89 18.11 -16.25
CA THR A 384 5.01 19.21 -15.28
C THR A 384 4.29 20.50 -15.69
N SER A 385 3.97 20.67 -16.98
CA SER A 385 3.47 21.95 -17.48
C SER A 385 2.14 22.41 -16.85
N SER A 386 1.24 21.47 -16.54
CA SER A 386 -0.01 21.80 -15.83
C SER A 386 0.24 22.32 -14.41
N ILE A 387 1.25 21.78 -13.72
CA ILE A 387 1.66 22.17 -12.37
C ILE A 387 2.34 23.55 -12.41
N ILE A 388 3.20 23.80 -13.39
CA ILE A 388 3.85 25.10 -13.62
C ILE A 388 2.82 26.19 -13.92
N VAL A 389 1.87 25.92 -14.82
CA VAL A 389 0.77 26.84 -15.11
C VAL A 389 -0.07 27.12 -13.87
N GLN A 390 -0.36 26.10 -13.07
CA GLN A 390 -1.09 26.28 -11.81
C GLN A 390 -0.30 27.12 -10.81
N PHE A 391 1.01 26.90 -10.68
CA PHE A 391 1.90 27.69 -9.85
C PHE A 391 1.84 29.19 -10.20
N PHE A 392 1.94 29.55 -11.48
CA PHE A 392 1.86 30.96 -11.90
C PHE A 392 0.47 31.57 -11.73
N LYS A 393 -0.61 30.79 -11.81
CA LYS A 393 -1.96 31.27 -11.48
C LYS A 393 -2.07 31.67 -10.02
N ASP A 394 -1.46 30.88 -9.15
CA ASP A 394 -1.48 31.06 -7.70
C ASP A 394 -0.46 32.12 -7.24
N HIS A 395 0.66 32.26 -7.96
CA HIS A 395 1.76 33.19 -7.68
C HIS A 395 1.96 34.17 -8.85
N ARG A 396 1.03 35.09 -9.03
CA ARG A 396 1.05 36.01 -10.19
C ARG A 396 2.28 36.91 -10.25
N THR A 397 2.88 37.25 -9.11
CA THR A 397 4.09 38.08 -9.05
C THR A 397 5.37 37.27 -9.25
N ALA A 398 5.28 35.95 -9.45
CA ALA A 398 6.44 35.13 -9.74
C ALA A 398 7.00 35.49 -11.12
N GLU A 399 8.32 35.68 -11.17
CA GLU A 399 9.07 35.98 -12.38
C GLU A 399 9.29 34.73 -13.23
N GLY A 400 9.57 34.93 -14.52
CA GLY A 400 10.01 33.86 -15.42
C GLY A 400 8.95 33.24 -16.32
N LYS A 401 7.72 33.78 -16.36
CA LYS A 401 6.64 33.23 -17.22
C LYS A 401 7.04 33.26 -18.70
N GLU A 402 7.67 34.35 -19.12
CA GLU A 402 8.12 34.60 -20.49
C GLU A 402 9.25 33.66 -20.88
N ILE A 403 10.21 33.44 -19.97
CA ILE A 403 11.34 32.52 -20.16
C ILE A 403 10.83 31.08 -20.30
N VAL A 404 9.95 30.64 -19.39
CA VAL A 404 9.34 29.31 -19.43
C VAL A 404 8.55 29.11 -20.72
N LEU A 405 7.77 30.12 -21.14
CA LEU A 405 7.02 30.05 -22.39
C LEU A 405 7.96 29.96 -23.61
N SER A 406 9.09 30.66 -23.61
CA SER A 406 10.10 30.56 -24.67
C SER A 406 10.69 29.15 -24.74
N ILE A 407 11.17 28.62 -23.61
CA ILE A 407 11.76 27.27 -23.53
C ILE A 407 10.76 26.20 -24.00
N TRP A 408 9.49 26.33 -23.63
CA TRP A 408 8.47 25.40 -24.13
C TRP A 408 8.20 25.54 -25.63
N LYS A 409 8.25 26.74 -26.20
CA LYS A 409 8.12 26.92 -27.65
C LYS A 409 9.20 26.13 -28.39
N ASP A 410 10.44 26.30 -27.94
CA ASP A 410 11.59 25.65 -28.55
C ASP A 410 11.48 24.11 -28.44
N ALA A 411 11.19 23.59 -27.24
CA ALA A 411 11.09 22.14 -27.01
C ALA A 411 9.97 21.44 -27.83
N TYR A 412 8.80 22.08 -27.98
CA TYR A 412 7.68 21.48 -28.71
C TYR A 412 7.83 21.57 -30.23
N ASP A 413 8.57 22.56 -30.72
CA ASP A 413 8.88 22.68 -32.15
C ASP A 413 9.84 21.57 -32.61
N GLU A 414 10.78 21.14 -31.74
CA GLU A 414 11.69 20.01 -32.01
C GLU A 414 10.97 18.66 -32.09
N ASP A 415 9.99 18.41 -31.21
CA ASP A 415 9.26 17.13 -31.16
C ASP A 415 8.21 16.97 -32.27
N GLY A 416 7.99 18.00 -33.11
CA GLY A 416 6.94 18.02 -34.12
C GLY A 416 5.52 17.97 -33.53
N VAL A 417 5.38 18.16 -32.22
CA VAL A 417 4.09 18.15 -31.52
C VAL A 417 3.45 19.53 -31.66
N SER A 418 2.57 19.64 -32.66
CA SER A 418 1.82 20.85 -32.95
C SER A 418 1.13 21.46 -31.72
N PHE A 419 1.49 22.72 -31.40
CA PHE A 419 0.88 23.60 -30.39
C PHE A 419 -0.64 23.80 -30.49
N LYS A 420 -1.28 23.31 -31.55
CA LYS A 420 -2.63 23.71 -31.95
C LYS A 420 -3.75 23.24 -31.03
N SER A 421 -3.48 22.41 -30.02
CA SER A 421 -4.47 22.11 -28.99
C SER A 421 -4.76 23.36 -28.14
N LYS A 422 -6.00 23.85 -28.18
CA LYS A 422 -6.46 24.99 -27.36
C LYS A 422 -6.28 24.79 -25.85
N HIS A 423 -6.04 23.55 -25.43
CA HIS A 423 -5.88 23.13 -24.04
C HIS A 423 -4.43 22.80 -23.68
N SER A 424 -3.46 23.12 -24.53
CA SER A 424 -2.06 22.94 -24.18
C SER A 424 -1.64 23.93 -23.08
N SER A 425 -0.75 23.48 -22.19
CA SER A 425 -0.21 24.29 -21.11
C SER A 425 0.49 25.56 -21.61
N PRO A 426 1.27 25.55 -22.70
CA PRO A 426 1.88 26.77 -23.22
C PRO A 426 0.86 27.81 -23.72
N VAL A 427 -0.21 27.38 -24.39
CA VAL A 427 -1.30 28.29 -24.80
C VAL A 427 -1.97 28.89 -23.58
N THR A 428 -2.13 28.10 -22.52
CA THR A 428 -2.68 28.59 -21.25
C THR A 428 -1.74 29.59 -20.58
N LEU A 429 -0.42 29.36 -20.62
CA LEU A 429 0.59 30.26 -20.07
C LEU A 429 0.65 31.58 -20.86
N SER A 430 0.63 31.53 -22.20
CA SER A 430 0.56 32.72 -23.06
C SER A 430 -0.64 33.60 -22.72
N LYS A 431 -1.83 32.99 -22.58
CA LYS A 431 -3.04 33.72 -22.18
C LYS A 431 -2.95 34.33 -20.78
N LEU A 432 -2.20 33.70 -19.87
CA LEU A 432 -1.96 34.26 -18.54
C LEU A 432 -1.09 35.51 -18.61
N ILE A 433 0.02 35.45 -19.37
CA ILE A 433 0.92 36.59 -19.60
C ILE A 433 0.15 37.75 -20.25
N GLU A 434 -0.57 37.49 -21.35
CA GLU A 434 -1.38 38.51 -22.04
C GLU A 434 -2.40 39.17 -21.11
N LYS A 435 -3.03 38.39 -20.22
CA LYS A 435 -4.01 38.89 -19.26
C LYS A 435 -3.35 39.74 -18.17
N GLU A 436 -2.14 39.41 -17.75
CA GLU A 436 -1.36 40.21 -16.81
C GLU A 436 -0.92 41.53 -17.44
N ASP A 437 -0.40 41.51 -18.67
CA ASP A 437 -0.05 42.72 -19.42
C ASP A 437 -1.25 43.66 -19.60
N GLN A 438 -2.41 43.11 -19.98
CA GLN A 438 -3.63 43.89 -20.10
C GLN A 438 -4.06 44.50 -18.76
N ARG A 439 -3.82 43.83 -17.64
CA ARG A 439 -4.13 44.37 -16.31
C ARG A 439 -3.15 45.46 -15.92
N ALA A 440 -1.86 45.26 -16.14
CA ALA A 440 -0.83 46.27 -15.90
C ALA A 440 -1.13 47.55 -16.70
N ARG A 441 -1.43 47.43 -18.01
CA ARG A 441 -1.85 48.57 -18.85
C ARG A 441 -3.11 49.26 -18.34
N LYS A 442 -4.13 48.49 -17.91
CA LYS A 442 -5.36 49.07 -17.33
C LYS A 442 -5.09 49.78 -16.01
N GLU A 443 -4.19 49.27 -15.19
CA GLU A 443 -3.80 49.89 -13.93
C GLU A 443 -3.00 51.17 -14.15
N GLU A 444 -2.05 51.16 -15.08
CA GLU A 444 -1.30 52.33 -15.52
C GLU A 444 -2.23 53.41 -16.09
N GLN A 445 -3.17 53.04 -16.96
CA GLN A 445 -4.20 53.96 -17.47
C GLN A 445 -5.07 54.55 -16.35
N ARG A 446 -5.45 53.73 -15.36
CA ARG A 446 -6.20 54.21 -14.18
C ARG A 446 -5.37 55.13 -13.30
N ALA A 447 -4.08 54.83 -13.10
CA ALA A 447 -3.16 55.66 -12.35
C ALA A 447 -2.94 57.01 -13.06
N ALA A 448 -2.71 56.99 -14.37
CA ALA A 448 -2.59 58.18 -15.21
C ALA A 448 -3.89 59.01 -15.19
N ALA A 449 -5.06 58.38 -15.28
CA ALA A 449 -6.35 59.07 -15.18
C ALA A 449 -6.56 59.72 -13.81
N ARG A 450 -6.17 59.04 -12.71
CA ARG A 450 -6.22 59.61 -11.35
C ARG A 450 -5.26 60.80 -11.20
N ALA A 451 -4.03 60.67 -11.71
CA ALA A 451 -3.04 61.76 -11.69
C ALA A 451 -3.53 62.98 -12.50
N ALA A 452 -4.10 62.76 -13.68
CA ALA A 452 -4.68 63.82 -14.50
C ALA A 452 -5.87 64.51 -13.81
N HIS A 453 -6.75 63.74 -13.15
CA HIS A 453 -7.87 64.29 -12.40
C HIS A 453 -7.42 65.16 -11.21
N GLU A 454 -6.45 64.70 -10.42
CA GLU A 454 -5.91 65.53 -9.32
C GLU A 454 -5.19 66.77 -9.85
N ALA A 455 -4.43 66.68 -10.95
CA ALA A 455 -3.83 67.84 -11.59
C ALA A 455 -4.88 68.87 -12.07
N ALA A 456 -6.00 68.40 -12.63
CA ALA A 456 -7.11 69.26 -13.05
C ALA A 456 -7.79 69.95 -11.86
N LYS A 457 -8.00 69.22 -10.77
CA LYS A 457 -8.57 69.74 -9.51
C LYS A 457 -7.66 70.81 -8.89
N ASP A 458 -6.35 70.62 -8.92
CA ASP A 458 -5.39 71.62 -8.44
C ASP A 458 -5.35 72.87 -9.32
N ARG A 459 -5.49 72.72 -10.64
CA ARG A 459 -5.66 73.87 -11.56
C ARG A 459 -6.92 74.66 -11.22
N LEU A 460 -8.07 74.00 -11.04
CA LEU A 460 -9.32 74.64 -10.66
C LEU A 460 -9.23 75.36 -9.31
N LYS A 461 -8.55 74.77 -8.31
CA LYS A 461 -8.29 75.44 -7.02
C LYS A 461 -7.44 76.70 -7.20
N LYS A 462 -6.38 76.64 -8.01
CA LYS A 462 -5.52 77.80 -8.31
C LYS A 462 -6.28 78.90 -9.03
N GLU A 463 -7.14 78.56 -9.99
CA GLU A 463 -8.00 79.52 -10.70
C GLU A 463 -9.02 80.18 -9.78
N LYS A 464 -9.72 79.41 -8.93
CA LYS A 464 -10.65 79.97 -7.93
C LYS A 464 -9.95 80.89 -6.92
N SER A 465 -8.71 80.55 -6.53
CA SER A 465 -7.88 81.41 -5.67
C SER A 465 -7.53 82.74 -6.36
N LYS A 466 -7.08 82.69 -7.63
CA LYS A 466 -6.80 83.89 -8.44
C LYS A 466 -8.05 84.74 -8.64
N GLU A 467 -9.20 84.13 -8.90
CA GLU A 467 -10.47 84.84 -9.04
C GLU A 467 -10.90 85.53 -7.74
N SER A 468 -10.73 84.84 -6.60
CA SER A 468 -10.98 85.42 -5.27
C SER A 468 -10.05 86.60 -4.96
N GLN A 469 -8.78 86.51 -5.36
CA GLN A 469 -7.83 87.63 -5.25
C GLN A 469 -8.23 88.81 -6.15
N ARG A 470 -8.65 88.57 -7.39
CA ARG A 470 -9.16 89.61 -8.30
C ARG A 470 -10.40 90.31 -7.71
N LYS A 471 -11.34 89.55 -7.14
CA LYS A 471 -12.52 90.12 -6.46
C LYS A 471 -12.16 90.94 -5.22
N LYS A 472 -11.14 90.55 -4.46
CA LYS A 472 -10.61 91.34 -3.34
C LYS A 472 -9.94 92.64 -3.80
N ALA A 473 -9.10 92.58 -4.84
CA ALA A 473 -8.44 93.76 -5.41
C ALA A 473 -9.45 94.76 -6.02
N GLY A 474 -10.50 94.26 -6.66
CA GLY A 474 -11.60 95.09 -7.16
C GLY A 474 -12.40 95.81 -6.05
N ARG A 475 -12.46 95.23 -4.83
CA ARG A 475 -13.13 95.88 -3.68
C ARG A 475 -12.25 96.94 -2.98
N SER A 476 -10.93 96.83 -3.01
CA SER A 476 -10.06 97.84 -2.39
C SER A 476 -9.92 99.14 -3.20
N LEU A 477 -10.18 99.09 -4.51
CA LEU A 477 -10.21 100.27 -5.39
C LEU A 477 -11.50 101.11 -5.25
N GLY A 478 -12.54 100.59 -4.62
CA GLY A 478 -13.81 101.29 -4.39
C GLY A 478 -13.95 101.95 -3.01
N GLN A 479 -12.88 102.02 -2.21
CA GLN A 479 -12.91 102.64 -0.86
C GLN A 479 -12.03 103.91 -0.73
N THR A 480 -11.49 104.43 -1.83
CA THR A 480 -10.70 105.69 -1.84
C THR A 480 -11.45 106.91 -2.39
N GLU A 481 -12.78 106.81 -2.59
CA GLU A 481 -13.65 107.97 -2.81
C GLU A 481 -14.57 108.13 -1.60
N ASN A 482 -14.04 108.76 -0.55
CA ASN A 482 -14.77 109.56 0.45
C ASN A 482 -13.79 110.40 1.24
#